data_AF-A0A5D3BEB6-F1
#
_entry.id   AF-A0A5D3BEB6-F1
#
_cell.length_a   1.000
_cell.length_b   1.000
_cell.length_c   1.000
_cell.angle_alpha   90.00
_cell.angle_beta   90.00
_cell.angle_gamma   90.00
#
_symmetry.space_group_name_H-M   'P 1'
#
loop_
_entity.id
_entity.type
_entity.pdbx_description
1 polymer ?
#
loop_
_entity_poly.entity_id
_entity_poly.type
_entity_poly.pdbx_seq_one_letter_code
_entity_poly.pdbx_strand_id
1 'polypeptide(L)'
;MIITGNDLQAISDLQNYLGQHFEMKDLGSLNYFLGLEVSRRSDEYLLSQAKYASNLLARSGITDSNTASTPLDPNVHLTPYDGVPLEDVNLYRQLADSLIYLTVTRPDIAYVVHIVSQFMAAPRTIHFTVVLRILRYVKGTLGHGLQFSSQSSLVLSGYSDADWTGDPTDRRSTTGYCFYLGDSLISWRSKKQSVVSRSSTESEYRALADATAELLWLRCLLADMGVPQ
;
A
#
# COMPACT_ATOMS: atom_id res chain seq x y z
N MET A 1 -16.13 1.00 -13.97
CA MET A 1 -15.83 2.44 -13.90
C MET A 1 -16.45 2.98 -12.63
N ILE A 2 -15.79 3.93 -11.95
CA ILE A 2 -16.37 4.62 -10.79
C ILE A 2 -16.76 6.02 -11.27
N ILE A 3 -18.01 6.41 -11.02
CA ILE A 3 -18.49 7.78 -11.20
C ILE A 3 -18.77 8.32 -9.81
N THR A 4 -18.27 9.51 -9.50
CA THR A 4 -18.46 10.18 -8.21
C THR A 4 -18.75 11.66 -8.43
N GLY A 5 -19.45 12.30 -7.50
CA GLY A 5 -19.86 13.69 -7.60
C GLY A 5 -20.79 14.10 -6.46
N ASN A 6 -20.99 15.40 -6.30
CA ASN A 6 -21.92 15.99 -5.33
C ASN A 6 -23.33 16.21 -5.90
N ASP A 7 -23.53 16.03 -7.21
CA ASP A 7 -24.80 16.17 -7.91
C ASP A 7 -25.25 14.81 -8.47
N LEU A 8 -26.29 14.24 -7.86
CA LEU A 8 -26.87 12.96 -8.26
C LEU A 8 -27.50 13.01 -9.66
N GLN A 9 -28.02 14.16 -10.08
CA GLN A 9 -28.61 14.33 -11.40
C GLN A 9 -27.52 14.29 -12.46
N ALA A 10 -26.42 15.04 -12.24
CA ALA A 10 -25.27 15.02 -13.15
C ALA A 10 -24.64 13.62 -13.29
N ILE A 11 -24.58 12.86 -12.18
CA ILE A 11 -24.13 11.46 -12.21
C ILE A 11 -25.07 10.61 -13.08
N SER A 12 -26.38 10.74 -12.90
CA SER A 12 -27.39 10.00 -13.68
C SER A 12 -27.33 10.36 -15.17
N ASP A 13 -27.23 11.65 -15.49
CA ASP A 13 -27.13 12.14 -16.86
C ASP A 13 -25.88 11.61 -17.56
N LEU A 14 -24.73 11.60 -16.86
CA LEU A 14 -23.49 11.02 -17.35
C LEU A 14 -23.59 9.50 -17.55
N GLN A 15 -24.22 8.78 -16.62
CA GLN A 15 -24.46 7.34 -16.77
C GLN A 15 -25.32 7.03 -18.00
N ASN A 16 -26.37 7.82 -18.22
CA ASN A 16 -27.25 7.67 -19.39
C ASN A 16 -26.50 7.98 -20.69
N TYR A 17 -25.73 9.06 -20.73
CA TYR A 17 -24.91 9.42 -21.87
C TYR A 17 -23.92 8.31 -22.23
N LEU A 18 -23.18 7.81 -21.25
CA LEU A 18 -22.22 6.72 -21.49
C LEU A 18 -22.92 5.41 -21.87
N GLY A 19 -24.10 5.14 -21.32
CA GLY A 19 -24.90 3.95 -21.66
C GLY A 19 -25.44 3.95 -23.09
N GLN A 20 -25.57 5.13 -23.72
CA GLN A 20 -25.93 5.25 -25.13
C GLN A 20 -24.74 4.97 -26.07
N HIS A 21 -23.52 5.20 -25.61
CA HIS A 21 -22.31 5.07 -26.42
C HIS A 21 -21.53 3.78 -26.17
N PHE A 22 -21.70 3.16 -25.00
CA PHE A 22 -20.95 1.98 -24.57
C PHE A 22 -21.87 0.95 -23.94
N GLU A 23 -21.57 -0.34 -24.17
CA GLU A 23 -22.20 -1.43 -23.41
C GLU A 23 -21.73 -1.37 -21.95
N MET A 24 -22.57 -0.84 -21.07
CA MET A 24 -22.29 -0.74 -19.65
C MET A 24 -23.47 -1.20 -18.81
N LYS A 25 -23.14 -1.76 -17.64
CA LYS A 25 -24.12 -2.20 -16.64
C LYS A 25 -23.89 -1.41 -15.37
N ASP A 26 -24.95 -0.79 -14.86
CA ASP A 26 -24.92 -0.21 -13.53
C ASP A 26 -24.91 -1.34 -12.48
N LEU A 27 -23.93 -1.29 -11.59
CA LEU A 27 -23.76 -2.22 -10.48
C LEU A 27 -24.27 -1.63 -9.16
N GLY A 28 -24.82 -0.41 -9.20
CA GLY A 28 -25.34 0.31 -8.05
C GLY A 28 -24.22 0.93 -7.22
N SER A 29 -24.43 0.98 -5.90
CA SER A 29 -23.46 1.54 -4.97
C SER A 29 -22.11 0.80 -5.01
N LEU A 30 -21.02 1.56 -4.87
CA LEU A 30 -19.66 1.04 -4.90
C LEU A 30 -19.44 0.06 -3.74
N ASN A 31 -19.35 -1.23 -4.08
CA ASN A 31 -19.08 -2.31 -3.11
C ASN A 31 -17.76 -3.04 -3.41
N TYR A 32 -17.39 -3.17 -4.69
CA TYR A 32 -16.17 -3.86 -5.12
C TYR A 32 -15.63 -3.28 -6.42
N PHE A 33 -14.35 -2.91 -6.46
CA PHE A 33 -13.69 -2.44 -7.69
C PHE A 33 -12.20 -2.81 -7.69
N LEU A 34 -11.74 -3.50 -8.74
CA LEU A 34 -10.34 -3.90 -8.94
C LEU A 34 -9.68 -4.72 -7.80
N GLY A 35 -10.45 -5.33 -6.91
CA GLY A 35 -9.88 -6.02 -5.74
C GLY A 35 -9.99 -5.24 -4.43
N LEU A 36 -10.48 -4.01 -4.50
CA LEU A 36 -10.86 -3.20 -3.36
C LEU A 36 -12.33 -3.44 -3.01
N GLU A 37 -12.57 -3.75 -1.75
CA GLU A 37 -13.89 -3.85 -1.13
C GLU A 37 -14.19 -2.54 -0.42
N VAL A 38 -15.34 -1.95 -0.72
CA VAL A 38 -15.82 -0.74 -0.07
C VAL A 38 -17.07 -1.10 0.70
N SER A 39 -17.03 -0.96 2.02
CA SER A 39 -18.21 -1.11 2.85
C SER A 39 -18.54 0.23 3.50
N ARG A 40 -19.77 0.69 3.28
CA ARG A 40 -20.31 1.90 3.91
C ARG A 40 -21.02 1.52 5.21
N ARG A 41 -20.59 2.11 6.31
CA ARG A 41 -21.31 2.21 7.59
C ARG A 41 -21.93 3.61 7.68
N SER A 42 -22.82 3.86 8.64
CA SER A 42 -23.63 5.10 8.70
C SER A 42 -22.81 6.37 8.44
N ASP A 43 -21.64 6.46 9.07
CA ASP A 43 -20.76 7.63 9.06
C ASP A 43 -19.33 7.30 8.64
N GLU A 44 -19.09 6.13 8.06
CA GLU A 44 -17.74 5.67 7.75
C GLU A 44 -17.70 4.83 6.47
N TYR A 45 -16.59 4.96 5.74
CA TYR A 45 -16.22 4.05 4.68
C TYR A 45 -15.04 3.20 5.14
N LEU A 46 -15.17 1.89 5.03
CA LEU A 46 -14.07 0.95 5.19
C LEU A 46 -13.66 0.45 3.81
N LEU A 47 -12.41 0.71 3.46
CA LEU A 47 -11.74 0.21 2.27
C LEU A 47 -10.85 -0.96 2.66
N SER A 48 -11.09 -2.14 2.13
CA SER A 48 -10.30 -3.34 2.41
C SER A 48 -9.98 -4.14 1.15
N GLN A 49 -9.07 -5.09 1.29
CA GLN A 49 -8.70 -6.04 0.23
C GLN A 49 -8.81 -7.47 0.76
N ALA A 50 -9.77 -7.75 1.63
CA ALA A 50 -9.89 -9.02 2.35
C ALA A 50 -10.09 -10.21 1.39
N LYS A 51 -10.97 -10.07 0.39
CA LYS A 51 -11.17 -11.08 -0.66
C LYS A 51 -9.92 -11.26 -1.53
N TYR A 52 -9.26 -10.16 -1.88
CA TYR A 52 -8.00 -10.22 -2.64
C TYR A 52 -6.91 -10.95 -1.85
N ALA A 53 -6.73 -10.60 -0.58
CA ALA A 53 -5.79 -11.24 0.33
C ALA A 53 -6.10 -12.72 0.54
N SER A 54 -7.38 -13.10 0.69
CA SER A 54 -7.79 -14.51 0.78
C SER A 54 -7.43 -15.29 -0.48
N ASN A 55 -7.65 -14.72 -1.66
CA ASN A 55 -7.27 -15.34 -2.93
C ASN A 55 -5.73 -15.45 -3.07
N LEU A 56 -4.99 -14.44 -2.60
CA LEU A 56 -3.53 -14.46 -2.56
C LEU A 56 -3.00 -15.59 -1.67
N LEU A 57 -3.60 -15.80 -0.49
CA LEU A 57 -3.24 -16.89 0.41
C LEU A 57 -3.54 -18.27 -0.19
N ALA A 58 -4.67 -18.41 -0.90
CA ALA A 58 -4.99 -19.66 -1.59
C ALA A 58 -3.95 -19.99 -2.68
N ARG A 59 -3.45 -18.96 -3.39
CA ARG A 59 -2.41 -19.11 -4.43
C ARG A 59 -1.02 -19.39 -3.88
N SER A 60 -0.72 -19.01 -2.64
CA SER A 60 0.61 -19.19 -2.07
C SER A 60 0.91 -20.61 -1.58
N GLY A 61 -0.08 -21.51 -1.57
CA GLY A 61 0.07 -22.89 -1.09
C GLY A 61 0.17 -23.04 0.43
N ILE A 62 -0.08 -21.98 1.20
CA ILE A 62 -0.05 -22.04 2.67
C ILE A 62 -1.36 -22.68 3.16
N THR A 63 -1.30 -23.96 3.50
CA THR A 63 -2.44 -24.74 4.01
C THR A 63 -2.49 -24.83 5.53
N ASP A 64 -1.39 -24.53 6.22
CA ASP A 64 -1.32 -24.54 7.68
C ASP A 64 -2.15 -23.41 8.31
N SER A 65 -2.57 -23.55 9.57
CA SER A 65 -3.28 -22.49 10.31
C SER A 65 -2.35 -21.47 10.95
N ASN A 66 -1.06 -21.49 10.62
CA ASN A 66 -0.06 -20.65 11.28
C ASN A 66 -0.21 -19.19 10.85
N THR A 67 -0.12 -18.30 11.83
CA THR A 67 -0.11 -16.85 11.63
C THR A 67 1.17 -16.27 12.23
N ALA A 68 1.54 -15.08 11.77
CA ALA A 68 2.64 -14.31 12.35
C ALA A 68 2.09 -13.03 12.97
N SER A 69 2.62 -12.62 14.12
CA SER A 69 2.22 -11.37 14.78
C SER A 69 2.89 -10.12 14.19
N THR A 70 4.04 -10.29 13.53
CA THR A 70 4.75 -9.21 12.84
C THR A 70 5.08 -9.60 11.39
N PRO A 71 5.04 -8.63 10.46
CA PRO A 71 5.31 -8.87 9.05
C PRO A 71 6.79 -9.21 8.79
N LEU A 72 7.70 -8.67 9.58
CA LEU A 72 9.14 -8.91 9.54
C LEU A 72 9.68 -9.12 10.97
N ASP A 73 10.75 -9.91 11.10
CA ASP A 73 11.53 -9.97 12.33
C ASP A 73 12.55 -8.82 12.32
N PRO A 74 12.61 -7.94 13.34
CA PRO A 74 13.53 -6.81 13.37
C PRO A 74 15.00 -7.18 13.22
N ASN A 75 15.38 -8.42 13.55
CA ASN A 75 16.77 -8.89 13.46
C ASN A 75 17.13 -9.45 12.08
N VAL A 76 16.16 -9.56 11.18
CA VAL A 76 16.38 -10.11 9.83
C VAL A 76 16.80 -8.99 8.89
N HIS A 77 18.07 -9.01 8.50
CA HIS A 77 18.63 -8.20 7.44
C HIS A 77 18.88 -9.08 6.22
N LEU A 78 18.22 -8.78 5.11
CA LEU A 78 18.33 -9.55 3.87
C LEU A 78 19.45 -9.00 3.00
N THR A 79 20.29 -9.88 2.45
CA THR A 79 21.30 -9.54 1.44
C THR A 79 21.10 -10.37 0.16
N PRO A 80 21.60 -9.90 -1.00
CA PRO A 80 21.48 -10.64 -2.26
C PRO A 80 22.18 -12.02 -2.28
N TYR A 81 22.99 -12.31 -1.27
CA TYR A 81 23.86 -13.49 -1.20
C TYR A 81 23.33 -14.56 -0.22
N ASP A 82 22.31 -14.24 0.56
CA ASP A 82 21.83 -15.11 1.63
C ASP A 82 21.01 -16.30 1.13
N GLY A 83 21.34 -17.49 1.61
CA GLY A 83 20.63 -18.72 1.25
C GLY A 83 20.89 -19.19 -0.18
N VAL A 84 20.04 -20.07 -0.67
CA VAL A 84 20.20 -20.76 -1.97
C VAL A 84 19.32 -20.08 -3.02
N PRO A 85 19.77 -19.91 -4.27
CA PRO A 85 18.92 -19.46 -5.37
C PRO A 85 17.63 -20.26 -5.45
N LEU A 86 16.50 -19.56 -5.61
CA LEU A 86 15.20 -20.19 -5.68
C LEU A 86 14.99 -20.83 -7.06
N GLU A 87 14.55 -22.09 -7.09
CA GLU A 87 14.28 -22.80 -8.35
C GLU A 87 13.08 -22.18 -9.09
N ASP A 88 11.97 -21.94 -8.37
CA ASP A 88 10.78 -21.28 -8.92
C ASP A 88 10.79 -19.78 -8.64
N VAL A 89 11.51 -19.05 -9.49
CA VAL A 89 11.56 -17.58 -9.47
C VAL A 89 10.19 -16.95 -9.80
N ASN A 90 9.33 -17.63 -10.56
CA ASN A 90 8.05 -17.08 -11.00
C ASN A 90 7.06 -17.00 -9.84
N LEU A 91 6.99 -18.02 -9.00
CA LEU A 91 6.13 -18.00 -7.82
C LEU A 91 6.50 -16.84 -6.88
N TYR A 92 7.79 -16.62 -6.66
CA TYR A 92 8.27 -15.48 -5.86
C TYR A 92 7.76 -14.15 -6.42
N ARG A 93 7.99 -13.91 -7.72
CA ARG A 93 7.59 -12.67 -8.39
C ARG A 93 6.09 -12.45 -8.31
N GLN A 94 5.30 -13.47 -8.64
CA GLN A 94 3.85 -13.39 -8.58
C GLN A 94 3.33 -13.03 -7.18
N LEU A 95 3.88 -13.64 -6.12
CA LEU A 95 3.47 -13.34 -4.75
C LEU A 95 3.92 -11.96 -4.30
N ALA A 96 5.17 -11.57 -4.59
CA ALA A 96 5.67 -10.27 -4.22
C ALA A 96 4.97 -9.14 -5.00
N ASP A 97 4.63 -9.32 -6.28
CA ASP A 97 3.83 -8.36 -7.06
C ASP A 97 2.41 -8.25 -6.50
N SER A 98 1.82 -9.37 -6.09
CA SER A 98 0.50 -9.37 -5.45
C SER A 98 0.52 -8.65 -4.10
N LEU A 99 1.60 -8.80 -3.34
CA LEU A 99 1.80 -8.07 -2.08
C LEU A 99 2.00 -6.58 -2.31
N ILE A 100 2.67 -6.15 -3.40
CA ILE A 100 2.76 -4.74 -3.79
C ILE A 100 1.36 -4.17 -3.98
N TYR A 101 0.47 -4.88 -4.67
CA TYR A 101 -0.92 -4.43 -4.84
C TYR A 101 -1.71 -4.39 -3.52
N LEU A 102 -1.42 -5.31 -2.59
CA LEU A 102 -2.07 -5.32 -1.27
C LEU A 102 -1.67 -4.10 -0.41
N THR A 103 -0.53 -3.46 -0.69
CA THR A 103 -0.12 -2.23 0.05
C THR A 103 -1.07 -1.05 -0.15
N VAL A 104 -1.98 -1.11 -1.13
CA VAL A 104 -3.00 -0.09 -1.41
C VAL A 104 -3.99 0.08 -0.25
N THR A 105 -4.26 -0.96 0.55
CA THR A 105 -5.05 -0.82 1.79
C THR A 105 -4.29 -1.27 3.04
N ARG A 106 -3.02 -1.67 2.89
CA ARG A 106 -2.18 -2.23 3.96
C ARG A 106 -0.85 -1.46 4.07
N PRO A 107 -0.87 -0.22 4.58
CA PRO A 107 0.35 0.56 4.82
C PRO A 107 1.32 -0.14 5.79
N ASP A 108 0.80 -0.95 6.71
CA ASP A 108 1.53 -1.70 7.73
C ASP A 108 2.50 -2.74 7.16
N ILE A 109 2.30 -3.21 5.92
CA ILE A 109 3.23 -4.12 5.24
C ILE A 109 4.10 -3.41 4.19
N ALA A 110 3.90 -2.12 3.94
CA ALA A 110 4.56 -1.41 2.84
C ALA A 110 6.09 -1.48 2.92
N TYR A 111 6.65 -1.37 4.13
CA TYR A 111 8.09 -1.47 4.35
C TYR A 111 8.66 -2.86 4.00
N VAL A 112 8.07 -3.93 4.54
CA VAL A 112 8.58 -5.29 4.28
C VAL A 112 8.38 -5.70 2.83
N VAL A 113 7.27 -5.27 2.21
CA VAL A 113 6.98 -5.53 0.80
C VAL A 113 8.00 -4.81 -0.07
N HIS A 114 8.35 -3.56 0.29
CA HIS A 114 9.42 -2.83 -0.37
C HIS A 114 10.75 -3.60 -0.30
N ILE A 115 11.14 -4.14 0.86
CA ILE A 115 12.38 -4.93 0.99
C ILE A 115 12.36 -6.15 0.05
N VAL A 116 11.34 -7.00 0.12
CA VAL A 116 11.30 -8.23 -0.70
C VAL A 116 11.26 -7.92 -2.19
N SER A 117 10.60 -6.83 -2.61
CA SER A 117 10.56 -6.42 -4.01
C SER A 117 11.95 -6.10 -4.61
N GLN A 118 12.96 -5.82 -3.79
CA GLN A 118 14.33 -5.58 -4.28
C GLN A 118 14.99 -6.85 -4.83
N PHE A 119 14.52 -8.03 -4.44
CA PHE A 119 15.13 -9.32 -4.80
C PHE A 119 14.41 -10.05 -5.95
N MET A 120 13.49 -9.38 -6.65
CA MET A 120 12.70 -9.96 -7.75
C MET A 120 13.55 -10.54 -8.90
N ALA A 121 14.73 -9.96 -9.15
CA ALA A 121 15.61 -10.41 -10.23
C ALA A 121 16.20 -11.81 -9.95
N ALA A 122 16.70 -12.02 -8.73
CA ALA A 122 17.35 -13.25 -8.29
C ALA A 122 16.94 -13.59 -6.84
N PRO A 123 15.70 -14.06 -6.63
CA PRO A 123 15.25 -14.42 -5.30
C PRO A 123 15.94 -15.68 -4.78
N ARG A 124 16.04 -15.78 -3.46
CA ARG A 124 16.67 -16.89 -2.74
C ARG A 124 15.72 -17.44 -1.70
N THR A 125 16.05 -18.61 -1.16
CA THR A 125 15.22 -19.32 -0.17
C THR A 125 14.87 -18.44 1.03
N ILE A 126 15.82 -17.65 1.55
CA ILE A 126 15.57 -16.75 2.68
C ILE A 126 14.59 -15.62 2.33
N HIS A 127 14.69 -15.04 1.12
CA HIS A 127 13.76 -14.02 0.65
C HIS A 127 12.34 -14.59 0.56
N PHE A 128 12.23 -15.84 0.08
CA PHE A 128 10.95 -16.52 0.00
C PHE A 128 10.38 -16.84 1.38
N THR A 129 11.21 -17.23 2.36
CA THR A 129 10.78 -17.38 3.76
C THR A 129 10.16 -16.10 4.31
N VAL A 130 10.74 -14.93 4.00
CA VAL A 130 10.16 -13.64 4.39
C VAL A 130 8.82 -13.39 3.69
N VAL A 131 8.70 -13.64 2.39
CA VAL A 131 7.41 -13.54 1.67
C VAL A 131 6.34 -14.41 2.33
N LEU A 132 6.67 -15.66 2.67
CA LEU A 132 5.74 -16.55 3.38
C LEU A 132 5.37 -16.04 4.78
N ARG A 133 6.31 -15.39 5.49
CA ARG A 133 6.01 -14.73 6.77
C ARG A 133 5.03 -13.57 6.60
N ILE A 134 5.21 -12.72 5.59
CA ILE A 134 4.28 -11.63 5.28
C ILE A 134 2.88 -12.20 5.03
N LEU A 135 2.77 -13.28 4.25
CA LEU A 135 1.49 -13.93 3.99
C LEU A 135 0.87 -14.51 5.28
N ARG A 136 1.65 -15.12 6.16
CA ARG A 136 1.16 -15.56 7.49
C ARG A 136 0.68 -14.40 8.37
N TYR A 137 1.33 -13.23 8.28
CA TYR A 137 0.87 -12.02 8.95
C TYR A 137 -0.45 -11.51 8.35
N VAL A 138 -0.55 -11.44 7.02
CA VAL A 138 -1.78 -11.08 6.30
C VAL A 138 -2.93 -12.03 6.67
N LYS A 139 -2.67 -13.33 6.78
CA LYS A 139 -3.66 -14.33 7.21
C LYS A 139 -4.25 -14.03 8.59
N GLY A 140 -3.41 -13.61 9.55
CA GLY A 140 -3.87 -13.20 10.89
C GLY A 140 -4.59 -11.85 10.92
N THR A 141 -4.48 -11.05 9.85
CA THR A 141 -4.94 -9.66 9.78
C THR A 141 -5.83 -9.40 8.56
N LEU A 142 -6.57 -10.42 8.08
CA LEU A 142 -7.39 -10.33 6.87
C LEU A 142 -8.45 -9.22 6.93
N GLY A 143 -8.92 -8.86 8.13
CA GLY A 143 -9.90 -7.80 8.33
C GLY A 143 -9.32 -6.38 8.34
N HIS A 144 -8.01 -6.21 8.22
CA HIS A 144 -7.40 -4.88 8.20
C HIS A 144 -7.71 -4.16 6.88
N GLY A 145 -7.91 -2.84 6.99
CA GLY A 145 -8.16 -1.93 5.89
C GLY A 145 -8.06 -0.49 6.36
N LEU A 146 -8.49 0.44 5.52
CA LEU A 146 -8.48 1.87 5.78
C LEU A 146 -9.90 2.33 6.13
N GLN A 147 -10.02 3.08 7.22
CA GLN A 147 -11.29 3.64 7.68
C GLN A 147 -11.28 5.15 7.42
N PHE A 148 -12.34 5.62 6.77
CA PHE A 148 -12.56 7.03 6.44
C PHE A 148 -13.87 7.48 7.09
N SER A 149 -13.77 8.33 8.11
CA SER A 149 -14.94 8.86 8.81
C SER A 149 -15.47 10.12 8.14
N SER A 150 -16.80 10.25 8.00
CA SER A 150 -17.46 11.46 7.52
C SER A 150 -17.39 12.62 8.52
N GLN A 151 -17.05 12.33 9.78
CA GLN A 151 -16.94 13.31 10.87
C GLN A 151 -15.52 13.83 11.06
N SER A 152 -14.55 13.31 10.30
CA SER A 152 -13.16 13.71 10.45
C SER A 152 -12.93 15.12 9.93
N SER A 153 -12.01 15.84 10.59
CA SER A 153 -11.60 17.17 10.12
C SER A 153 -10.91 17.07 8.76
N LEU A 154 -11.00 18.12 7.95
CA LEU A 154 -10.31 18.16 6.64
C LEU A 154 -8.95 18.85 6.73
N VAL A 155 -8.23 18.63 7.83
CA VAL A 155 -6.89 19.19 8.05
C VAL A 155 -5.84 18.20 7.56
N LEU A 156 -5.02 18.61 6.60
CA LEU A 156 -3.93 17.82 6.07
C LEU A 156 -2.73 17.86 7.04
N SER A 157 -2.32 16.68 7.49
CA SER A 157 -1.11 16.50 8.30
C SER A 157 -0.24 15.40 7.70
N GLY A 158 1.07 15.48 7.92
CA GLY A 158 2.02 14.56 7.33
C GLY A 158 3.22 14.31 8.22
N TYR A 159 3.73 13.09 8.14
CA TYR A 159 4.92 12.63 8.84
C TYR A 159 5.89 12.05 7.83
N SER A 160 7.17 12.31 8.02
CA SER A 160 8.26 11.76 7.24
C SER A 160 9.33 11.23 8.18
N ASP A 161 9.95 10.14 7.79
CA ASP A 161 11.03 9.49 8.54
C ASP A 161 12.02 8.85 7.56
N ALA A 162 13.27 8.68 7.99
CA ALA A 162 14.27 7.95 7.24
C ALA A 162 15.08 7.02 8.14
N ASP A 163 15.27 5.77 7.71
CA ASP A 163 16.37 4.99 8.29
C ASP A 163 17.72 5.58 7.82
N TRP A 164 18.77 5.47 8.65
CA TRP A 164 20.12 5.81 8.22
C TRP A 164 20.95 4.55 8.02
N THR A 165 21.46 4.34 6.80
CA THR A 165 22.24 3.16 6.43
C THR A 165 21.55 1.82 6.69
N GLY A 166 20.21 1.79 6.57
CA GLY A 166 19.40 0.61 6.91
C GLY A 166 19.67 -0.61 6.05
N ASP A 167 20.09 -0.43 4.79
CA ASP A 167 20.45 -1.56 3.92
C ASP A 167 21.88 -2.07 4.21
N PRO A 168 22.06 -3.34 4.60
CA PRO A 168 23.38 -3.91 4.90
C PRO A 168 24.30 -4.00 3.66
N THR A 169 23.73 -4.05 2.46
CA THR A 169 24.42 -4.31 1.20
C THR A 169 25.01 -3.05 0.61
N ASP A 170 24.18 -2.01 0.44
CA ASP A 170 24.59 -0.76 -0.22
C ASP A 170 24.58 0.47 0.69
N ARG A 171 24.21 0.30 1.97
CA ARG A 171 24.14 1.36 2.98
C ARG A 171 23.21 2.50 2.60
N ARG A 172 22.29 2.29 1.65
CA ARG A 172 21.28 3.29 1.31
C ARG A 172 20.18 3.27 2.36
N SER A 173 19.65 4.47 2.59
CA SER A 173 18.56 4.71 3.51
C SER A 173 17.21 4.34 2.91
N THR A 174 16.21 4.05 3.73
CA THR A 174 14.79 3.94 3.36
C THR A 174 14.05 5.15 3.87
N THR A 175 13.40 5.86 2.95
CA THR A 175 12.47 6.95 3.23
C THR A 175 11.07 6.40 3.44
N GLY A 176 10.42 6.83 4.52
CA GLY A 176 9.01 6.63 4.79
C GLY A 176 8.26 7.94 4.90
N TYR A 177 7.02 7.99 4.43
CA TYR A 177 6.10 9.07 4.78
C TYR A 177 4.66 8.57 4.85
N CYS A 178 3.83 9.31 5.58
CA CYS A 178 2.38 9.13 5.61
C CYS A 178 1.68 10.47 5.77
N PHE A 179 0.55 10.62 5.09
CA PHE A 179 -0.31 11.79 5.11
C PHE A 179 -1.71 11.42 5.54
N TYR A 180 -2.25 12.23 6.45
CA TYR A 180 -3.59 12.11 6.99
C TYR A 180 -4.41 13.32 6.63
N LEU A 181 -5.68 13.08 6.28
CA LEU A 181 -6.71 14.12 6.23
C LEU A 181 -7.61 13.91 7.45
N GLY A 182 -7.41 14.76 8.45
CA GLY A 182 -7.91 14.54 9.80
C GLY A 182 -7.33 13.24 10.38
N ASP A 183 -8.20 12.29 10.65
CA ASP A 183 -7.89 10.98 11.23
C ASP A 183 -7.68 9.90 10.16
N SER A 184 -7.95 10.23 8.89
CA SER A 184 -7.94 9.27 7.80
C SER A 184 -6.61 9.26 7.06
N LEU A 185 -5.94 8.11 7.00
CA LEU A 185 -4.72 7.95 6.21
C LEU A 185 -5.04 7.95 4.70
N ILE A 186 -4.46 8.87 3.94
CA ILE A 186 -4.78 9.08 2.51
C ILE A 186 -3.61 8.82 1.55
N SER A 187 -2.37 8.97 2.01
CA SER A 187 -1.17 8.69 1.20
C SER A 187 -0.04 8.18 2.09
N TRP A 188 0.73 7.22 1.61
CA TRP A 188 1.87 6.67 2.32
C TRP A 188 2.87 6.07 1.34
N ARG A 189 4.12 5.95 1.78
CA ARG A 189 5.19 5.33 0.99
C ARG A 189 6.29 4.80 1.88
N SER A 190 6.92 3.72 1.41
CA SER A 190 8.22 3.25 1.88
C SER A 190 9.11 3.00 0.67
N LYS A 191 10.27 3.64 0.60
CA LYS A 191 11.14 3.60 -0.57
C LYS A 191 12.60 3.79 -0.19
N LYS A 192 13.46 2.90 -0.69
CA LYS A 192 14.91 3.03 -0.64
C LYS A 192 15.38 4.23 -1.47
N GLN A 193 16.23 5.05 -0.86
CA GLN A 193 16.87 6.20 -1.47
C GLN A 193 17.80 5.74 -2.60
N SER A 194 17.96 6.59 -3.63
CA SER A 194 18.80 6.27 -4.80
C SER A 194 20.30 6.43 -4.52
N VAL A 195 20.67 7.20 -3.49
CA VAL A 195 22.05 7.55 -3.14
C VAL A 195 22.29 7.27 -1.67
N VAL A 196 23.54 6.96 -1.32
CA VAL A 196 23.97 6.76 0.07
C VAL A 196 24.07 8.11 0.78
N SER A 197 23.39 8.22 1.93
CA SER A 197 23.47 9.40 2.80
C SER A 197 24.73 9.35 3.67
N ARG A 198 25.45 10.47 3.75
CA ARG A 198 26.69 10.60 4.55
C ARG A 198 26.42 10.88 6.02
N SER A 199 25.21 11.31 6.37
CA SER A 199 24.74 11.48 7.74
C SER A 199 23.26 11.13 7.87
N SER A 200 22.82 10.87 9.09
CA SER A 200 21.39 10.68 9.38
C SER A 200 20.58 11.93 9.04
N THR A 201 21.10 13.11 9.33
CA THR A 201 20.47 14.38 8.96
C THR A 201 20.24 14.49 7.45
N GLU A 202 21.19 14.04 6.63
CA GLU A 202 21.04 14.07 5.18
C GLU A 202 19.95 13.12 4.68
N SER A 203 19.83 11.91 5.25
CA SER A 203 18.74 10.99 4.92
C SER A 203 17.38 11.54 5.32
N GLU A 204 17.27 12.22 6.47
CA GLU A 204 16.05 12.88 6.93
C GLU A 204 15.64 14.01 5.99
N TYR A 205 16.57 14.88 5.58
CA TYR A 205 16.26 15.95 4.62
C TYR A 205 15.79 15.41 3.27
N ARG A 206 16.32 14.27 2.82
CA ARG A 206 15.83 13.59 1.61
C ARG A 206 14.40 13.07 1.78
N ALA A 207 14.10 12.43 2.91
CA ALA A 207 12.75 11.98 3.21
C ALA A 207 11.76 13.14 3.27
N LEU A 208 12.16 14.25 3.89
CA LEU A 208 11.37 15.47 3.97
C LEU A 208 11.14 16.08 2.57
N ALA A 209 12.13 16.07 1.68
CA ALA A 209 11.98 16.55 0.32
C ALA A 209 10.96 15.74 -0.48
N ASP A 210 11.05 14.40 -0.42
CA ASP A 210 10.09 13.50 -1.07
C ASP A 210 8.67 13.68 -0.49
N ALA A 211 8.55 13.79 0.84
CA ALA A 211 7.27 14.05 1.50
C ALA A 211 6.69 15.43 1.10
N THR A 212 7.53 16.46 1.00
CA THR A 212 7.07 17.82 0.60
C THR A 212 6.51 17.84 -0.82
N ALA A 213 7.11 17.08 -1.74
CA ALA A 213 6.59 16.96 -3.11
C ALA A 213 5.18 16.34 -3.12
N GLU A 214 4.97 15.27 -2.35
CA GLU A 214 3.65 14.65 -2.17
C GLU A 214 2.66 15.61 -1.51
N LEU A 215 3.09 16.32 -0.46
CA LEU A 215 2.27 17.31 0.24
C LEU A 215 1.78 18.42 -0.71
N LEU A 216 2.66 18.95 -1.55
CA LEU A 216 2.29 19.97 -2.53
C LEU A 216 1.25 19.44 -3.52
N TRP A 217 1.43 18.21 -4.00
CA TRP A 217 0.45 17.55 -4.87
C TRP A 217 -0.91 17.38 -4.18
N LEU A 218 -0.93 16.91 -2.93
CA LEU A 218 -2.15 16.76 -2.14
C LEU A 218 -2.85 18.10 -1.89
N ARG A 219 -2.10 19.18 -1.61
CA ARG A 219 -2.68 20.51 -1.42
C ARG A 219 -3.35 21.04 -2.69
N CYS A 220 -2.72 20.85 -3.86
CA CYS A 220 -3.34 21.21 -5.13
C CYS A 220 -4.61 20.41 -5.38
N LEU A 221 -4.55 19.08 -5.20
CA LEU A 221 -5.70 18.19 -5.37
C LEU A 221 -6.87 18.58 -4.45
N LEU A 222 -6.59 18.87 -3.18
CA LEU A 222 -7.62 19.29 -2.22
C LEU A 222 -8.19 20.66 -2.54
N ALA A 223 -7.37 21.61 -3.02
CA ALA A 223 -7.86 22.91 -3.49
C ALA A 223 -8.81 22.77 -4.69
N ASP A 224 -8.49 21.90 -5.66
CA ASP A 224 -9.36 21.60 -6.81
C ASP A 224 -10.69 20.95 -6.37
N MET A 225 -10.68 20.19 -5.26
CA MET A 225 -11.87 19.61 -4.63
C MET A 225 -12.63 20.58 -3.70
N GLY A 226 -12.20 21.85 -3.61
CA GLY A 226 -12.86 22.88 -2.80
C GLY A 226 -12.50 22.84 -1.31
N VAL A 227 -11.40 22.17 -0.95
CA VAL A 227 -10.92 22.00 0.43
C VAL A 227 -9.49 22.56 0.58
N PRO A 228 -9.30 23.89 0.47
CA PRO A 228 -7.96 24.48 0.54
C PRO A 228 -7.30 24.24 1.91
N GLN A 229 -5.98 24.00 1.89
CA GLN A 229 -5.13 23.70 3.04
C GLN A 229 -4.13 24.82 3.32
#